data_AF-A0A961M036-F1
#
_entry.id   AF-A0A961M036-F1
#
_cell.length_a   1.000
_cell.length_b   1.000
_cell.length_c   1.000
_cell.angle_alpha   90.00
_cell.angle_beta   90.00
_cell.angle_gamma   90.00
#
_symmetry.space_group_name_H-M   'P 1'
#
loop_
_entity.id
_entity.type
_entity.pdbx_description
1 polymer ?
#
loop_
_entity_poly.entity_id
_entity_poly.type
_entity_poly.pdbx_seq_one_letter_code
_entity_poly.pdbx_strand_id
1 'polypeptide(L)'
;MACLFAGGAPARAEVAAKKLFGKVARPADLASRSIGSYARGCLAGARPLPLTGQNWQVMRLSRNRNWGHPALIAYLERLANDVAASGDWPGLLVGDLAQPRGGPMLTGHNSHQIGLDADVWLTPMPNRVLTEQEREDISAVSMLRSGKMEVDPSVFTLAHAKLLARAASYPEVARIFINPAIKRALCDIQWSDRSFLRKIRPWGGHHYHFHVRLDCPPGSQGCKDQDPPPPGDGCGAELDAWFRPPPANAPKRKPRPELTLASLPRECRTVLEVGGGVSVSAAVQSSMGSPSEVIIDGVPMPRRRPAR
;
A
#
# COMPACT_ATOMS: atom_id res chain seq x y z
N MET A 1 30.82 -39.75 -35.47
CA MET A 1 30.61 -38.33 -35.09
C MET A 1 29.35 -38.27 -34.23
N ALA A 2 29.46 -38.37 -32.90
CA ALA A 2 28.32 -38.33 -32.00
C ALA A 2 28.15 -36.89 -31.49
N CYS A 3 27.03 -36.24 -31.84
CA CYS A 3 26.65 -34.94 -31.29
C CYS A 3 26.17 -35.11 -29.85
N LEU A 4 26.95 -34.59 -28.89
CA LEU A 4 26.53 -34.39 -27.51
C LEU A 4 25.56 -33.21 -27.46
N PHE A 5 24.29 -33.47 -27.17
CA PHE A 5 23.34 -32.45 -26.77
C PHE A 5 23.68 -32.01 -25.34
N ALA A 6 24.20 -30.79 -25.19
CA ALA A 6 24.30 -30.14 -23.89
C ALA A 6 22.88 -29.84 -23.38
N GLY A 7 22.38 -30.65 -22.46
CA GLY A 7 21.14 -30.39 -21.74
C GLY A 7 21.29 -29.14 -20.89
N GLY A 8 20.58 -28.07 -21.25
CA GLY A 8 20.45 -26.89 -20.39
C GLY A 8 19.81 -27.27 -19.06
N ALA A 9 20.46 -26.93 -17.95
CA ALA A 9 19.92 -27.14 -16.62
C ALA A 9 18.53 -26.48 -16.50
N PRO A 10 17.54 -27.11 -15.85
CA PRO A 10 16.23 -26.52 -15.65
C PRO A 10 16.38 -25.21 -14.87
N ALA A 11 15.72 -24.15 -15.34
CA ALA A 11 15.69 -22.87 -14.66
C ALA A 11 15.15 -23.06 -13.23
N ARG A 12 16.01 -22.82 -12.25
CA ARG A 12 15.72 -22.93 -10.83
C ARG A 12 14.53 -21.99 -10.52
N ALA A 13 13.38 -22.51 -10.10
CA ALA A 13 12.22 -21.69 -9.75
C ALA A 13 12.60 -20.75 -8.59
N GLU A 14 12.75 -19.45 -8.89
CA GLU A 14 13.13 -18.47 -7.88
C GLU A 14 11.99 -18.20 -6.90
N VAL A 15 12.32 -18.08 -5.62
CA VAL A 15 11.33 -17.75 -4.57
C VAL A 15 10.75 -16.36 -4.84
N ALA A 16 9.42 -16.26 -4.84
CA ALA A 16 8.71 -15.00 -4.99
C ALA A 16 9.12 -14.01 -3.90
N ALA A 17 9.46 -12.77 -4.29
CA ALA A 17 9.97 -11.75 -3.39
C ALA A 17 9.01 -11.45 -2.22
N LYS A 18 7.69 -11.51 -2.45
CA LYS A 18 6.69 -11.31 -1.38
C LYS A 18 6.82 -12.31 -0.22
N LYS A 19 7.26 -13.54 -0.50
CA LYS A 19 7.50 -14.57 0.53
C LYS A 19 8.78 -14.32 1.33
N LEU A 20 9.69 -13.51 0.79
CA LEU A 20 10.93 -13.11 1.45
C LEU A 20 10.71 -11.88 2.32
N PHE A 21 10.21 -10.79 1.72
CA PHE A 21 9.93 -9.53 2.43
C PHE A 21 8.89 -9.70 3.52
N GLY A 22 7.82 -10.47 3.28
CA GLY A 22 6.75 -10.71 4.25
C GLY A 22 7.14 -11.53 5.48
N LYS A 23 8.36 -12.07 5.56
CA LYS A 23 8.88 -12.78 6.74
C LYS A 23 9.72 -11.90 7.65
N VAL A 24 10.05 -10.68 7.23
CA VAL A 24 10.96 -9.81 7.97
C VAL A 24 10.16 -8.89 8.89
N ALA A 25 10.43 -8.98 10.19
CA ALA A 25 9.69 -8.22 11.20
C ALA A 25 10.32 -6.86 11.56
N ARG A 26 11.57 -6.61 11.17
CA ARG A 26 12.34 -5.42 11.57
C ARG A 26 12.95 -4.68 10.37
N PRO A 27 13.12 -3.35 10.45
CA PRO A 27 13.72 -2.59 9.37
C PRO A 27 15.17 -3.04 9.11
N ALA A 28 15.67 -2.73 7.93
CA ALA A 28 17.09 -2.86 7.65
C ALA A 28 17.84 -1.76 8.41
N ASP A 29 18.87 -2.14 9.17
CA ASP A 29 19.75 -1.20 9.88
C ASP A 29 20.70 -0.52 8.88
N LEU A 30 20.14 0.42 8.12
CA LEU A 30 20.77 1.17 7.05
C LEU A 30 20.23 2.60 7.07
N ALA A 31 20.92 3.52 6.39
CA ALA A 31 20.37 4.83 6.10
C ALA A 31 19.07 4.70 5.28
N SER A 32 18.12 5.62 5.54
CA SER A 32 16.80 5.54 4.91
C SER A 32 16.89 5.82 3.41
N ARG A 33 16.37 4.89 2.59
CA ARG A 33 16.35 5.00 1.13
C ARG A 33 15.15 4.27 0.54
N SER A 34 14.38 4.99 -0.28
CA SER A 34 13.41 4.42 -1.21
C SER A 34 14.14 3.94 -2.46
N ILE A 35 14.01 2.65 -2.80
CA ILE A 35 14.79 2.03 -3.88
C ILE A 35 13.85 1.36 -4.87
N GLY A 36 13.96 1.71 -6.15
CA GLY A 36 13.11 1.24 -7.23
C GLY A 36 11.89 2.11 -7.45
N SER A 37 10.80 1.52 -7.96
CA SER A 37 9.52 2.19 -8.14
C SER A 37 8.48 1.68 -7.14
N TYR A 38 7.38 2.42 -6.99
CA TYR A 38 6.32 2.16 -6.00
C TYR A 38 5.81 0.72 -5.92
N ALA A 39 5.83 -0.02 -7.03
CA ALA A 39 5.38 -1.41 -7.15
C ALA A 39 6.48 -2.39 -7.60
N ARG A 40 7.75 -1.97 -7.57
CA ARG A 40 8.92 -2.80 -7.87
C ARG A 40 10.14 -2.20 -7.18
N GLY A 41 10.26 -2.45 -5.89
CA GLY A 41 11.29 -1.83 -5.07
C GLY A 41 11.38 -2.38 -3.67
N CYS A 42 12.11 -1.67 -2.81
CA CYS A 42 12.28 -1.96 -1.39
C CYS A 42 12.57 -0.67 -0.61
N LEU A 43 12.59 -0.77 0.72
CA LEU A 43 12.84 0.33 1.63
C LEU A 43 13.96 -0.04 2.60
N ALA A 44 15.06 0.72 2.57
CA ALA A 44 16.12 0.65 3.57
C ALA A 44 15.84 1.65 4.71
N GLY A 45 16.27 1.35 5.94
CA GLY A 45 16.20 2.32 7.05
C GLY A 45 14.79 2.86 7.32
N ALA A 46 13.77 2.00 7.25
CA ALA A 46 12.40 2.42 7.44
C ALA A 46 12.17 2.95 8.87
N ARG A 47 11.35 4.00 8.98
CA ARG A 47 10.87 4.53 10.26
C ARG A 47 9.43 4.08 10.49
N PRO A 48 9.07 3.66 11.72
CA PRO A 48 7.68 3.40 12.03
C PRO A 48 6.94 4.73 12.23
N LEU A 49 5.70 4.81 11.76
CA LEU A 49 4.74 5.76 12.32
C LEU A 49 4.39 5.27 13.74
N PRO A 50 4.49 6.12 14.78
CA PRO A 50 4.03 5.74 16.12
C PRO A 50 2.59 5.24 16.07
N LEU A 51 2.30 4.13 16.76
CA LEU A 51 0.99 3.48 16.71
C LEU A 51 -0.14 4.44 17.11
N THR A 52 0.14 5.35 18.03
CA THR A 52 -0.75 6.41 18.46
C THR A 52 0.02 7.71 18.47
N GLY A 53 -0.56 8.74 17.87
CA GLY A 53 -0.13 10.12 18.07
C GLY A 53 -1.28 10.99 18.54
N GLN A 54 -1.02 12.28 18.66
CA GLN A 54 -2.01 13.26 19.12
C GLN A 54 -3.27 13.24 18.24
N ASN A 55 -3.08 13.18 16.92
CA ASN A 55 -4.15 13.33 15.93
C ASN A 55 -4.22 12.15 14.95
N TRP A 56 -3.66 10.98 15.31
CA TRP A 56 -3.75 9.78 14.47
C TRP A 56 -3.68 8.48 15.27
N GLN A 57 -4.21 7.41 14.67
CA GLN A 57 -4.11 6.05 15.16
C GLN A 57 -3.87 5.07 14.01
N VAL A 58 -2.88 4.20 14.17
CA VAL A 58 -2.57 3.12 13.21
C VAL A 58 -3.56 1.97 13.39
N MET A 59 -4.08 1.47 12.26
CA MET A 59 -5.04 0.37 12.17
C MET A 59 -4.36 -0.92 11.69
N ARG A 60 -4.97 -2.08 11.97
CA ARG A 60 -4.47 -3.40 11.52
C ARG A 60 -3.01 -3.66 11.94
N LEU A 61 -2.72 -3.43 13.22
CA LEU A 61 -1.40 -3.57 13.84
C LEU A 61 -0.75 -4.92 13.56
N SER A 62 -1.55 -5.99 13.58
CA SER A 62 -1.13 -7.37 13.31
C SER A 62 -0.43 -7.55 11.96
N ARG A 63 -0.66 -6.66 11.00
CA ARG A 63 -0.04 -6.72 9.67
C ARG A 63 1.42 -6.26 9.67
N ASN A 64 1.87 -5.52 10.69
CA ASN A 64 3.20 -4.90 10.75
C ASN A 64 3.53 -4.03 9.52
N ARG A 65 2.59 -3.15 9.15
CA ARG A 65 2.65 -2.30 7.94
C ARG A 65 2.68 -0.80 8.24
N ASN A 66 3.17 -0.38 9.40
CA ASN A 66 3.26 1.03 9.77
C ASN A 66 4.64 1.63 9.49
N TRP A 67 5.36 1.14 8.48
CA TRP A 67 6.73 1.55 8.17
C TRP A 67 6.80 2.41 6.92
N GLY A 68 7.62 3.45 6.93
CA GLY A 68 7.74 4.37 5.81
C GLY A 68 9.12 5.00 5.71
N HIS A 69 9.36 5.68 4.60
CA HIS A 69 10.44 6.64 4.49
C HIS A 69 10.16 7.81 5.45
N PRO A 70 11.17 8.43 6.10
CA PRO A 70 10.97 9.55 7.03
C PRO A 70 10.09 10.68 6.48
N ALA A 71 10.20 10.97 5.18
CA ALA A 71 9.34 11.95 4.51
C ALA A 71 7.84 11.58 4.55
N LEU A 72 7.49 10.30 4.38
CA LEU A 72 6.11 9.82 4.50
C LEU A 72 5.60 9.94 5.93
N ILE A 73 6.44 9.58 6.91
CA ILE A 73 6.07 9.69 8.33
C ILE A 73 5.80 11.14 8.69
N ALA A 74 6.71 12.05 8.33
CA ALA A 74 6.55 13.49 8.56
C ALA A 74 5.31 14.07 7.84
N TYR A 75 5.02 13.63 6.62
CA TYR A 75 3.81 14.01 5.91
C TYR A 75 2.54 13.59 6.64
N LEU A 76 2.46 12.35 7.12
CA LEU A 76 1.27 11.83 7.82
C LEU A 76 1.04 12.54 9.16
N GLU A 77 2.11 12.76 9.93
CA GLU A 77 2.04 13.52 11.19
C GLU A 77 1.59 14.96 10.93
N ARG A 78 2.15 15.62 9.90
CA ARG A 78 1.75 16.99 9.52
C ARG A 78 0.30 17.04 9.05
N LEU A 79 -0.12 16.14 8.18
CA LEU A 79 -1.51 16.07 7.71
C LEU A 79 -2.48 15.90 8.88
N ALA A 80 -2.18 14.96 9.79
CA ALA A 80 -3.01 14.68 10.96
C ALA A 80 -3.20 15.91 11.85
N ASN A 81 -2.11 16.62 12.13
CA ASN A 81 -2.15 17.83 12.96
C ASN A 81 -2.86 18.98 12.26
N ASP A 82 -2.61 19.18 10.97
CA ASP A 82 -3.17 20.30 10.22
C ASP A 82 -4.70 20.18 10.05
N VAL A 83 -5.22 18.98 9.78
CA VAL A 83 -6.68 18.79 9.61
C VAL A 83 -7.43 18.85 10.94
N ALA A 84 -6.79 18.42 12.03
CA ALA A 84 -7.32 18.56 13.39
C ALA A 84 -7.33 20.04 13.80
N ALA A 85 -6.25 20.78 13.54
CA ALA A 85 -6.14 22.19 13.86
C ALA A 85 -7.12 23.08 13.06
N SER A 86 -7.47 22.69 11.82
CA SER A 86 -8.48 23.43 11.04
C SER A 86 -9.91 23.20 11.53
N GLY A 87 -10.14 22.17 12.36
CA GLY A 87 -11.46 21.75 12.81
C GLY A 87 -12.28 21.03 11.72
N ASP A 88 -11.73 20.79 10.54
CA ASP A 88 -12.44 20.12 9.43
C ASP A 88 -12.45 18.60 9.56
N TRP A 89 -11.48 18.02 10.29
CA TRP A 89 -11.38 16.56 10.46
C TRP A 89 -10.73 16.20 11.81
N PRO A 90 -11.26 15.23 12.58
CA PRO A 90 -10.85 15.01 13.97
C PRO A 90 -9.48 14.31 14.14
N GLY A 91 -8.85 13.88 13.04
CA GLY A 91 -7.60 13.11 13.03
C GLY A 91 -7.66 11.90 12.11
N LEU A 92 -6.55 11.20 11.93
CA LEU A 92 -6.39 10.14 10.92
C LEU A 92 -6.46 8.74 11.53
N LEU A 93 -7.27 7.87 10.92
CA LEU A 93 -7.08 6.43 11.03
C LEU A 93 -6.18 5.97 9.87
N VAL A 94 -4.97 5.54 10.17
CA VAL A 94 -3.93 5.22 9.19
C VAL A 94 -3.87 3.71 8.97
N GLY A 95 -4.05 3.28 7.73
CA GLY A 95 -3.99 1.88 7.30
C GLY A 95 -2.58 1.42 6.95
N ASP A 96 -2.46 0.67 5.85
CA ASP A 96 -1.19 0.11 5.41
C ASP A 96 -0.26 1.23 4.87
N LEU A 97 0.96 1.34 5.42
CA LEU A 97 2.13 1.96 4.78
C LEU A 97 2.93 0.82 4.13
N ALA A 98 4.25 0.76 4.32
CA ALA A 98 5.10 -0.35 3.89
C ALA A 98 5.33 -1.38 5.00
N GLN A 99 5.84 -2.55 4.62
CA GLN A 99 6.47 -3.51 5.53
C GLN A 99 7.81 -2.94 6.05
N PRO A 100 8.44 -3.52 7.10
CA PRO A 100 9.67 -2.97 7.68
C PRO A 100 10.83 -2.75 6.69
N ARG A 101 10.89 -3.56 5.63
CA ARG A 101 11.88 -3.44 4.55
C ARG A 101 11.26 -3.11 3.18
N GLY A 102 10.00 -2.66 3.20
CA GLY A 102 9.20 -2.45 2.00
C GLY A 102 8.98 -3.75 1.22
N GLY A 103 9.19 -3.70 -0.08
CA GLY A 103 9.08 -4.86 -0.96
C GLY A 103 7.65 -5.34 -1.21
N PRO A 104 7.48 -6.30 -2.14
CA PRO A 104 6.18 -6.88 -2.43
C PRO A 104 5.52 -7.50 -1.18
N MET A 105 4.22 -7.26 -1.01
CA MET A 105 3.45 -7.77 0.13
C MET A 105 2.84 -9.14 -0.17
N LEU A 106 2.62 -9.95 0.86
CA LEU A 106 1.92 -11.24 0.74
C LEU A 106 0.49 -11.09 0.22
N THR A 107 -0.18 -10.01 0.62
CA THR A 107 -1.60 -9.72 0.37
C THR A 107 -1.84 -8.21 0.27
N GLY A 108 -2.91 -7.82 -0.43
CA GLY A 108 -3.35 -6.42 -0.51
C GLY A 108 -2.71 -5.68 -1.68
N HIS A 109 -1.83 -4.74 -1.38
CA HIS A 109 -1.37 -3.72 -2.32
C HIS A 109 -0.31 -4.25 -3.28
N ASN A 110 -0.37 -3.78 -4.54
CA ASN A 110 0.71 -3.99 -5.50
C ASN A 110 1.86 -2.98 -5.28
N SER A 111 1.55 -1.79 -4.75
CA SER A 111 2.52 -0.74 -4.39
C SER A 111 2.95 -0.83 -2.92
N HIS A 112 3.25 0.30 -2.25
CA HIS A 112 3.73 0.36 -0.87
C HIS A 112 5.10 -0.30 -0.67
N GLN A 113 5.85 -0.51 -1.74
CA GLN A 113 7.10 -1.26 -1.66
C GLN A 113 8.29 -0.38 -1.24
N ILE A 114 8.21 0.94 -1.42
CA ILE A 114 9.35 1.85 -1.25
C ILE A 114 9.16 2.89 -0.12
N GLY A 115 8.13 2.73 0.72
CA GLY A 115 7.91 3.61 1.87
C GLY A 115 7.38 5.01 1.55
N LEU A 116 6.76 5.21 0.39
CA LEU A 116 6.21 6.50 -0.07
C LEU A 116 4.70 6.44 -0.33
N ASP A 117 4.05 5.36 0.10
CA ASP A 117 2.61 5.15 -0.04
C ASP A 117 1.99 4.92 1.35
N ALA A 118 0.79 5.46 1.56
CA ALA A 118 -0.01 5.17 2.75
C ALA A 118 -1.49 5.12 2.41
N ASP A 119 -2.24 4.23 3.05
CA ASP A 119 -3.69 4.29 3.07
C ASP A 119 -4.15 5.05 4.31
N VAL A 120 -5.11 5.96 4.12
CA VAL A 120 -5.75 6.69 5.20
C VAL A 120 -7.25 6.52 5.07
N TRP A 121 -7.89 6.07 6.14
CA TRP A 121 -9.32 5.78 6.11
C TRP A 121 -10.11 7.08 6.00
N LEU A 122 -11.23 6.99 5.28
CA LEU A 122 -12.24 8.05 5.22
C LEU A 122 -13.21 7.98 6.41
N THR A 123 -13.03 7.02 7.31
CA THR A 123 -13.72 6.98 8.61
C THR A 123 -13.07 7.95 9.58
N PRO A 124 -13.83 8.89 10.19
CA PRO A 124 -13.29 9.82 11.18
C PRO A 124 -12.65 9.10 12.37
N MET A 125 -11.50 9.59 12.82
CA MET A 125 -10.89 9.09 14.05
C MET A 125 -11.78 9.43 15.26
N PRO A 126 -12.06 8.47 16.17
CA PRO A 126 -12.86 8.75 17.36
C PRO A 126 -12.09 9.62 18.36
N ASN A 127 -12.81 10.36 19.20
CA ASN A 127 -12.24 11.17 20.29
C ASN A 127 -11.83 10.30 21.51
N ARG A 128 -11.13 9.19 21.25
CA ARG A 128 -10.51 8.32 22.24
C ARG A 128 -9.47 7.45 21.56
N VAL A 129 -8.55 6.92 22.35
CA VAL A 129 -7.63 5.88 21.88
C VAL A 129 -8.42 4.56 21.73
N LEU A 130 -8.34 3.95 20.55
CA LEU A 130 -8.81 2.62 20.26
C LEU A 130 -7.86 1.58 20.86
N THR A 131 -8.42 0.54 21.46
CA THR A 131 -7.68 -0.65 21.88
C THR A 131 -7.06 -1.37 20.69
N GLU A 132 -6.08 -2.24 20.93
CA GLU A 132 -5.47 -3.05 19.87
C GLU A 132 -6.51 -3.89 19.13
N GLN A 133 -7.43 -4.54 19.85
CA GLN A 133 -8.49 -5.36 19.25
C GLN A 133 -9.44 -4.52 18.38
N GLU A 134 -9.84 -3.33 18.83
CA GLU A 134 -10.66 -2.43 18.02
C GLU A 134 -9.97 -2.00 16.72
N ARG A 135 -8.65 -1.80 16.74
CA ARG A 135 -7.86 -1.48 15.55
C ARG A 135 -7.80 -2.63 14.55
N GLU A 136 -8.04 -3.86 14.99
CA GLU A 136 -8.18 -5.04 14.12
C GLU A 136 -9.61 -5.21 13.59
N ASP A 137 -10.61 -4.97 14.44
CA ASP A 137 -12.00 -5.39 14.16
C ASP A 137 -12.87 -4.31 13.53
N ILE A 138 -12.64 -3.03 13.85
CA ILE A 138 -13.44 -1.93 13.27
C ILE A 138 -13.30 -2.00 11.75
N SER A 139 -14.43 -1.94 11.05
CA SER A 139 -14.45 -1.90 9.58
C SER A 139 -14.48 -0.45 9.10
N ALA A 140 -13.74 -0.18 8.02
CA ALA A 140 -13.81 1.11 7.36
C ALA A 140 -15.18 1.30 6.69
N VAL A 141 -15.71 2.51 6.76
CA VAL A 141 -17.02 2.86 6.20
C VAL A 141 -16.89 3.16 4.71
N SER A 142 -17.74 2.55 3.89
CA SER A 142 -17.83 2.87 2.46
C SER A 142 -18.51 4.23 2.25
N MET A 143 -17.91 5.07 1.41
CA MET A 143 -18.45 6.36 0.99
C MET A 143 -19.49 6.25 -0.14
N LEU A 144 -19.74 5.04 -0.65
CA LEU A 144 -20.67 4.80 -1.76
C LEU A 144 -21.99 4.20 -1.28
N ARG A 145 -23.06 4.50 -2.02
CA ARG A 145 -24.33 3.78 -1.88
C ARG A 145 -24.15 2.31 -2.27
N SER A 146 -24.81 1.42 -1.54
CA SER A 146 -24.73 -0.02 -1.80
C SER A 146 -25.11 -0.35 -3.25
N GLY A 147 -24.24 -1.08 -3.95
CA GLY A 147 -24.46 -1.53 -5.33
C GLY A 147 -24.38 -0.43 -6.40
N LYS A 148 -23.97 0.80 -6.07
CA LYS A 148 -23.92 1.93 -7.02
C LYS A 148 -22.53 2.55 -7.12
N MET A 149 -22.19 3.06 -8.31
CA MET A 149 -21.02 3.93 -8.54
C MET A 149 -21.37 5.39 -8.27
N GLU A 150 -21.81 5.68 -7.04
CA GLU A 150 -22.27 6.99 -6.58
C GLU A 150 -21.99 7.12 -5.08
N VAL A 151 -21.56 8.31 -4.63
CA VAL A 151 -21.35 8.56 -3.20
C VAL A 151 -22.68 8.51 -2.44
N ASP A 152 -22.63 8.08 -1.19
CA ASP A 152 -23.76 8.24 -0.27
C ASP A 152 -23.65 9.61 0.42
N PRO A 153 -24.54 10.59 0.14
CA PRO A 153 -24.46 11.92 0.73
C PRO A 153 -24.75 11.94 2.23
N SER A 154 -25.30 10.86 2.81
CA SER A 154 -25.45 10.73 4.26
C SER A 154 -24.14 10.36 4.97
N VAL A 155 -23.14 9.90 4.21
CA VAL A 155 -21.83 9.46 4.72
C VAL A 155 -20.72 10.39 4.22
N PHE A 156 -20.63 10.60 2.91
CA PHE A 156 -19.62 11.46 2.30
C PHE A 156 -20.02 12.93 2.39
N THR A 157 -19.37 13.66 3.28
CA THR A 157 -19.67 15.07 3.58
C THR A 157 -18.57 16.02 3.07
N LEU A 158 -18.82 17.33 3.15
CA LEU A 158 -17.83 18.36 2.84
C LEU A 158 -16.53 18.21 3.67
N ALA A 159 -16.61 17.69 4.89
CA ALA A 159 -15.44 17.40 5.73
C ALA A 159 -14.47 16.40 5.06
N HIS A 160 -15.01 15.34 4.43
CA HIS A 160 -14.21 14.38 3.68
C HIS A 160 -13.58 15.02 2.44
N ALA A 161 -14.34 15.89 1.76
CA ALA A 161 -13.82 16.61 0.60
C ALA A 161 -12.67 17.55 0.98
N LYS A 162 -12.79 18.26 2.10
CA LYS A 162 -11.73 19.13 2.64
C LYS A 162 -10.51 18.33 3.09
N LEU A 163 -10.69 17.15 3.71
CA LEU A 163 -9.58 16.25 4.04
C LEU A 163 -8.79 15.87 2.78
N LEU A 164 -9.47 15.46 1.70
CA LEU A 164 -8.83 15.07 0.45
C LEU A 164 -8.13 16.26 -0.24
N ALA A 165 -8.76 17.44 -0.22
CA ALA A 165 -8.16 18.67 -0.72
C ALA A 165 -6.90 19.05 0.07
N ARG A 166 -6.97 19.00 1.41
CA ARG A 166 -5.82 19.25 2.28
C ARG A 166 -4.72 18.24 2.00
N ALA A 167 -5.01 16.93 2.01
CA ALA A 167 -4.04 15.89 1.72
C ALA A 167 -3.31 16.12 0.38
N ALA A 168 -4.00 16.59 -0.66
CA ALA A 168 -3.38 16.83 -1.97
C ALA A 168 -2.58 18.14 -2.07
N SER A 169 -2.74 19.08 -1.14
CA SER A 169 -2.13 20.42 -1.26
C SER A 169 -0.63 20.45 -0.99
N TYR A 170 -0.08 19.37 -0.43
CA TYR A 170 1.31 19.25 -0.03
C TYR A 170 2.18 19.09 -1.29
N PRO A 171 3.30 19.85 -1.42
CA PRO A 171 4.13 19.79 -2.62
C PRO A 171 4.72 18.40 -2.85
N GLU A 172 5.05 17.67 -1.79
CA GLU A 172 5.61 16.31 -1.85
C GLU A 172 4.61 15.22 -2.29
N VAL A 173 3.32 15.53 -2.38
CA VAL A 173 2.29 14.56 -2.81
C VAL A 173 2.27 14.47 -4.32
N ALA A 174 2.57 13.31 -4.86
CA ALA A 174 2.48 13.03 -6.29
C ALA A 174 1.03 12.78 -6.71
N ARG A 175 0.33 11.91 -5.96
CA ARG A 175 -1.02 11.42 -6.28
C ARG A 175 -1.78 11.04 -5.02
N ILE A 176 -3.10 11.15 -5.11
CA ILE A 176 -4.04 10.51 -4.20
C ILE A 176 -5.01 9.66 -5.01
N PHE A 177 -5.10 8.37 -4.75
CA PHE A 177 -6.06 7.48 -5.41
C PHE A 177 -7.32 7.32 -4.56
N ILE A 178 -8.46 7.56 -5.19
CA ILE A 178 -9.81 7.42 -4.62
C ILE A 178 -10.75 6.77 -5.63
N ASN A 179 -11.89 6.28 -5.16
CA ASN A 179 -12.93 5.78 -6.06
C ASN A 179 -13.38 6.85 -7.07
N PRO A 180 -13.68 6.49 -8.34
CA PRO A 180 -14.20 7.44 -9.34
C PRO A 180 -15.43 8.23 -8.90
N ALA A 181 -16.35 7.63 -8.14
CA ALA A 181 -17.53 8.34 -7.65
C ALA A 181 -17.18 9.44 -6.63
N ILE A 182 -16.18 9.19 -5.77
CA ILE A 182 -15.66 10.23 -4.85
C ILE A 182 -14.98 11.34 -5.65
N LYS A 183 -14.17 10.99 -6.66
CA LYS A 183 -13.56 12.00 -7.55
C LYS A 183 -14.62 12.87 -8.24
N ARG A 184 -15.73 12.28 -8.71
CA ARG A 184 -16.87 13.01 -9.28
C ARG A 184 -17.49 13.98 -8.27
N ALA A 185 -17.76 13.51 -7.05
CA ALA A 185 -18.27 14.38 -5.99
C ALA A 185 -17.32 15.55 -5.67
N LEU A 186 -16.01 15.34 -5.69
CA LEU A 186 -15.04 16.44 -5.55
C LEU A 186 -15.09 17.42 -6.73
N CYS A 187 -15.27 16.92 -7.95
CA CYS A 187 -15.36 17.75 -9.15
C CYS A 187 -16.60 18.66 -9.15
N ASP A 188 -17.71 18.19 -8.56
CA ASP A 188 -19.00 18.90 -8.52
C ASP A 188 -19.02 20.04 -7.48
N ILE A 189 -18.09 20.04 -6.52
CA ILE A 189 -17.95 21.13 -5.55
C ILE A 189 -17.33 22.38 -6.21
N GLN A 190 -17.89 23.55 -5.88
CA GLN A 190 -17.30 24.84 -6.24
C GLN A 190 -16.12 25.16 -5.29
N TRP A 191 -14.90 24.97 -5.79
CA TRP A 191 -13.66 25.29 -5.08
C TRP A 191 -13.11 26.64 -5.54
N SER A 192 -12.50 27.38 -4.61
CA SER A 192 -11.73 28.59 -4.95
C SER A 192 -10.47 28.27 -5.75
N ASP A 193 -9.77 27.20 -5.39
CA ASP A 193 -8.67 26.61 -6.16
C ASP A 193 -8.92 25.13 -6.42
N ARG A 194 -8.92 24.74 -7.70
CA ARG A 194 -9.14 23.37 -8.18
C ARG A 194 -7.84 22.65 -8.54
N SER A 195 -6.68 23.30 -8.41
CA SER A 195 -5.38 22.77 -8.84
C SER A 195 -5.05 21.40 -8.19
N PHE A 196 -5.45 21.20 -6.94
CA PHE A 196 -5.24 19.96 -6.19
C PHE A 196 -5.92 18.75 -6.85
N LEU A 197 -7.03 18.96 -7.58
CA LEU A 197 -7.76 17.88 -8.26
C LEU A 197 -6.86 17.15 -9.26
N ARG A 198 -5.87 17.82 -9.86
CA ARG A 198 -4.91 17.17 -10.76
C ARG A 198 -4.19 15.97 -10.10
N LYS A 199 -3.93 16.06 -8.79
CA LYS A 199 -3.29 14.99 -8.00
C LYS A 199 -4.29 13.91 -7.57
N ILE A 200 -5.59 14.21 -7.55
CA ILE A 200 -6.63 13.23 -7.20
C ILE A 200 -6.95 12.36 -8.43
N ARG A 201 -6.66 11.05 -8.31
CA ARG A 201 -6.72 10.08 -9.41
C ARG A 201 -7.80 9.03 -9.15
N PRO A 202 -8.73 8.82 -10.09
CA PRO A 202 -9.73 7.76 -9.97
C PRO A 202 -9.05 6.37 -10.03
N TRP A 203 -9.46 5.47 -9.14
CA TRP A 203 -9.03 4.07 -9.11
C TRP A 203 -10.12 3.16 -8.53
N GLY A 204 -10.29 1.95 -9.08
CA GLY A 204 -11.25 0.98 -8.57
C GLY A 204 -10.98 0.59 -7.11
N GLY A 205 -12.03 0.23 -6.35
CA GLY A 205 -11.92 0.12 -4.90
C GLY A 205 -11.90 1.51 -4.26
N HIS A 206 -10.98 1.75 -3.31
CA HIS A 206 -10.69 3.08 -2.70
C HIS A 206 -11.93 3.89 -2.31
N HIS A 207 -12.96 3.19 -1.83
CA HIS A 207 -14.24 3.80 -1.45
C HIS A 207 -14.39 3.99 0.06
N TYR A 208 -13.42 3.52 0.86
CA TYR A 208 -13.41 3.67 2.33
C TYR A 208 -12.08 4.23 2.86
N HIS A 209 -11.11 4.41 1.97
CA HIS A 209 -9.81 5.01 2.24
C HIS A 209 -9.36 5.77 0.98
N PHE A 210 -8.42 6.68 1.16
CA PHE A 210 -7.62 7.21 0.07
C PHE A 210 -6.19 6.68 0.19
N HIS A 211 -5.60 6.35 -0.95
CA HIS A 211 -4.19 5.99 -1.05
C HIS A 211 -3.43 7.26 -1.38
N VAL A 212 -2.54 7.72 -0.51
CA VAL A 212 -1.59 8.81 -0.83
C VAL A 212 -0.27 8.25 -1.32
N ARG A 213 0.31 8.90 -2.32
CA ARG A 213 1.65 8.64 -2.84
C ARG A 213 2.46 9.93 -2.82
N LEU A 214 3.64 9.89 -2.23
CA LEU A 214 4.61 10.97 -2.30
C LEU A 214 5.53 10.80 -3.52
N ASP A 215 6.07 11.92 -4.01
CA ASP A 215 7.19 11.91 -4.96
C ASP A 215 8.45 11.33 -4.31
N CYS A 216 9.39 10.87 -5.12
CA CYS A 216 10.72 10.53 -4.63
C CYS A 216 11.33 11.76 -3.92
N PRO A 217 11.82 11.62 -2.67
CA PRO A 217 12.41 12.74 -1.96
C PRO A 217 13.61 13.32 -2.74
N PRO A 218 13.82 14.65 -2.74
CA PRO A 218 14.91 15.27 -3.49
C PRO A 218 16.28 14.62 -3.20
N GLY A 219 17.04 14.33 -4.25
CA GLY A 219 18.36 13.69 -4.14
C GLY A 219 18.35 12.18 -3.84
N SER A 220 17.18 11.53 -3.79
CA SER A 220 17.08 10.09 -3.52
C SER A 220 17.64 9.24 -4.67
N GLN A 221 18.88 8.78 -4.53
CA GLN A 221 19.50 7.88 -5.50
C GLN A 221 18.83 6.50 -5.51
N GLY A 222 18.38 6.10 -6.70
CA GLY A 222 17.74 4.82 -6.93
C GLY A 222 16.22 4.82 -6.69
N CYS A 223 15.63 5.94 -6.27
CA CYS A 223 14.17 6.11 -6.26
C CYS A 223 13.70 6.53 -7.66
N LYS A 224 12.61 5.92 -8.15
CA LYS A 224 12.05 6.22 -9.48
C LYS A 224 10.59 6.64 -9.41
N ASP A 225 10.34 7.88 -9.84
CA ASP A 225 9.01 8.44 -9.98
C ASP A 225 8.19 7.82 -11.12
N GLN A 226 6.89 8.06 -11.07
CA GLN A 226 5.98 7.88 -12.19
C GLN A 226 5.99 9.15 -13.05
N ASP A 227 5.54 9.05 -14.30
CA ASP A 227 5.25 10.23 -15.10
C ASP A 227 4.28 11.17 -14.36
N PRO A 228 4.30 12.49 -14.59
CA PRO A 228 3.34 13.42 -13.99
C PRO A 228 1.89 13.05 -14.32
N PRO A 229 0.90 13.38 -13.47
CA PRO A 229 -0.51 13.31 -13.86
C PRO A 229 -0.77 14.18 -15.11
N PRO A 230 -1.74 13.79 -15.96
CA PRO A 230 -2.15 14.61 -17.10
C PRO A 230 -2.43 16.07 -16.68
N PRO A 231 -2.27 17.03 -17.60
CA PRO A 231 -2.65 18.42 -17.33
C PRO A 231 -4.18 18.54 -17.08
N GLY A 232 -4.57 19.57 -16.34
CA GLY A 232 -5.96 19.81 -15.95
C GLY A 232 -6.37 19.14 -14.64
N ASP A 233 -7.63 19.32 -14.24
CA ASP A 233 -8.19 18.80 -12.98
C ASP A 233 -8.64 17.33 -13.06
N GLY A 234 -8.70 16.78 -14.28
CA GLY A 234 -9.12 15.41 -14.56
C GLY A 234 -10.61 15.15 -14.34
N CYS A 235 -11.46 16.17 -14.38
CA CYS A 235 -12.91 16.05 -14.12
C CYS A 235 -13.76 15.78 -15.37
N GLY A 236 -13.18 15.86 -16.58
CA GLY A 236 -13.89 15.64 -17.84
C GLY A 236 -13.84 14.19 -18.35
N ALA A 237 -13.54 14.03 -19.65
CA ALA A 237 -13.62 12.75 -20.36
C ALA A 237 -12.81 11.60 -19.72
N GLU A 238 -11.69 11.90 -19.06
CA GLU A 238 -10.92 10.92 -18.30
C GLU A 238 -11.74 10.30 -17.18
N LEU A 239 -12.45 11.11 -16.40
CA LEU A 239 -13.28 10.65 -15.30
C LEU A 239 -14.53 9.93 -15.83
N ASP A 240 -15.17 10.47 -16.87
CA ASP A 240 -16.37 9.88 -17.47
C ASP A 240 -16.14 8.45 -17.98
N ALA A 241 -14.93 8.14 -18.45
CA ALA A 241 -14.58 6.81 -18.91
C ALA A 241 -14.73 5.73 -17.81
N TRP A 242 -14.59 6.09 -16.53
CA TRP A 242 -14.75 5.16 -15.39
C TRP A 242 -16.19 4.70 -15.14
N PHE A 243 -17.17 5.40 -15.71
CA PHE A 243 -18.60 5.11 -15.55
C PHE A 243 -19.19 4.39 -16.76
N ARG A 244 -18.39 4.12 -17.79
CA ARG A 244 -18.80 3.37 -18.97
C ARG A 244 -18.54 1.88 -18.74
N PRO A 245 -19.40 0.98 -19.27
CA PRO A 245 -19.11 -0.44 -19.24
C PRO A 245 -17.81 -0.73 -20.00
N PRO A 246 -17.06 -1.77 -19.60
CA PRO A 246 -15.90 -2.21 -20.37
C PRO A 246 -16.33 -2.61 -21.79
N PRO A 247 -15.46 -2.44 -22.81
CA PRO A 247 -15.77 -2.89 -24.16
C PRO A 247 -16.12 -4.39 -24.18
N ALA A 248 -17.15 -4.78 -24.95
CA ALA A 248 -17.65 -6.16 -25.01
C ALA A 248 -16.57 -7.20 -25.37
N ASN A 249 -15.55 -6.78 -26.13
CA ASN A 249 -14.45 -7.62 -26.60
C ASN A 249 -13.11 -7.30 -25.91
N ALA A 250 -13.12 -6.78 -24.68
CA ALA A 250 -11.88 -6.50 -23.96
C ALA A 250 -11.09 -7.81 -23.73
N PRO A 251 -9.80 -7.88 -24.12
CA PRO A 251 -9.00 -9.09 -23.95
C PRO A 251 -8.89 -9.43 -22.46
N LYS A 252 -9.02 -10.72 -22.12
CA LYS A 252 -8.82 -11.19 -20.74
C LYS A 252 -7.43 -10.79 -20.28
N ARG A 253 -7.36 -10.07 -19.15
CA ARG A 253 -6.09 -9.58 -18.60
C ARG A 253 -5.27 -10.78 -18.14
N LYS A 254 -4.10 -10.99 -18.75
CA LYS A 254 -3.17 -12.05 -18.32
C LYS A 254 -2.73 -11.77 -16.87
N PRO A 255 -2.63 -12.80 -16.00
CA PRO A 255 -2.03 -12.64 -14.68
C PRO A 255 -0.62 -12.08 -14.82
N ARG A 256 -0.27 -11.10 -13.99
CA ARG A 256 1.10 -10.59 -13.95
C ARG A 256 1.98 -11.65 -13.26
N PRO A 257 3.16 -11.98 -13.81
CA PRO A 257 4.10 -12.86 -13.13
C PRO A 257 4.42 -12.34 -11.74
N GLU A 258 4.66 -13.25 -10.79
CA GLU A 258 5.13 -12.85 -9.47
C GLU A 258 6.52 -12.22 -9.58
N LEU A 259 6.75 -11.15 -8.82
CA LEU A 259 8.09 -10.56 -8.73
C LEU A 259 9.01 -11.52 -7.97
N THR A 260 10.11 -11.89 -8.57
CA THR A 260 11.23 -12.59 -7.90
C THR A 260 12.22 -11.57 -7.38
N LEU A 261 13.12 -11.98 -6.47
CA LEU A 261 14.16 -11.06 -5.99
C LEU A 261 15.07 -10.57 -7.13
N ALA A 262 15.34 -11.40 -8.15
CA ALA A 262 16.13 -11.00 -9.31
C ALA A 262 15.44 -9.94 -10.18
N SER A 263 14.11 -9.81 -10.08
CA SER A 263 13.33 -8.79 -10.81
C SER A 263 13.26 -7.42 -10.10
N LEU A 264 13.81 -7.33 -8.88
CA LEU A 264 13.90 -6.09 -8.10
C LEU A 264 15.27 -5.41 -8.30
N PRO A 265 15.41 -4.11 -7.94
CA PRO A 265 16.73 -3.47 -7.87
C PRO A 265 17.72 -4.30 -7.04
N ARG A 266 18.99 -4.32 -7.46
CA ARG A 266 20.02 -5.21 -6.88
C ARG A 266 20.20 -4.98 -5.39
N GLU A 267 20.10 -3.72 -4.96
CA GLU A 267 20.21 -3.27 -3.59
C GLU A 267 19.13 -3.88 -2.68
N CYS A 268 17.99 -4.30 -3.24
CA CYS A 268 16.94 -4.95 -2.46
C CYS A 268 17.34 -6.30 -1.88
N ARG A 269 18.34 -6.97 -2.46
CA ARG A 269 18.95 -8.15 -1.83
C ARG A 269 19.68 -7.77 -0.54
N THR A 270 20.52 -6.74 -0.59
CA THR A 270 21.24 -6.23 0.59
C THR A 270 20.27 -5.77 1.68
N VAL A 271 19.23 -5.02 1.30
CA VAL A 271 18.18 -4.59 2.22
C VAL A 271 17.53 -5.79 2.90
N LEU A 272 17.24 -6.87 2.16
CA LEU A 272 16.59 -8.06 2.73
C LEU A 272 17.47 -8.83 3.72
N GLU A 273 18.80 -8.82 3.55
CA GLU A 273 19.73 -9.69 4.29
C GLU A 273 20.36 -9.03 5.52
N VAL A 274 20.64 -7.72 5.46
CA VAL A 274 21.43 -7.03 6.51
C VAL A 274 20.77 -7.09 7.90
N GLY A 275 21.58 -7.15 8.96
CA GLY A 275 21.12 -7.04 10.36
C GLY A 275 20.17 -8.15 10.82
N GLY A 276 20.44 -9.41 10.43
CA GLY A 276 19.60 -10.56 10.81
C GLY A 276 18.33 -10.72 9.97
N GLY A 277 18.38 -10.27 8.70
CA GLY A 277 17.31 -10.48 7.74
C GLY A 277 17.23 -11.91 7.19
N VAL A 278 16.41 -12.12 6.17
CA VAL A 278 16.27 -13.45 5.54
C VAL A 278 17.44 -13.67 4.58
N SER A 279 18.30 -14.66 4.87
CA SER A 279 19.33 -15.11 3.92
C SER A 279 18.68 -15.70 2.68
N VAL A 280 18.96 -15.11 1.51
CA VAL A 280 18.39 -15.56 0.24
C VAL A 280 18.86 -16.96 -0.10
N SER A 281 20.13 -17.28 0.19
CA SER A 281 20.70 -18.62 -0.01
C SER A 281 19.98 -19.68 0.83
N ALA A 282 19.68 -19.39 2.10
CA ALA A 282 18.95 -20.30 2.98
C ALA A 282 17.48 -20.48 2.54
N ALA A 283 16.81 -19.39 2.12
CA ALA A 283 15.42 -19.44 1.65
C ALA A 283 15.28 -20.24 0.34
N VAL A 284 16.26 -20.12 -0.57
CA VAL A 284 16.32 -20.86 -1.84
C VAL A 284 16.72 -22.33 -1.64
N GLN A 285 17.43 -22.69 -0.57
CA GLN A 285 17.68 -24.08 -0.19
C GLN A 285 16.43 -24.73 0.43
N SER A 286 15.73 -24.02 1.33
CA SER A 286 14.50 -24.50 1.97
C SER A 286 13.36 -24.73 0.95
N SER A 287 13.27 -23.93 -0.12
CA SER A 287 12.29 -24.13 -1.18
C SER A 287 12.63 -25.28 -2.15
N MET A 288 13.77 -25.95 -1.96
CA MET A 288 14.24 -27.08 -2.79
C MET A 288 14.28 -28.41 -2.06
N GLY A 289 13.79 -28.47 -0.83
CA GLY A 289 13.49 -29.75 -0.20
C GLY A 289 12.42 -30.48 -1.01
N SER A 290 12.74 -31.71 -1.43
CA SER A 290 11.80 -32.66 -2.02
C SER A 290 10.56 -32.84 -1.11
N PRO A 291 9.38 -33.21 -1.65
CA PRO A 291 8.25 -33.61 -0.82
C PRO A 291 8.56 -35.00 -0.23
N SER A 292 9.38 -35.04 0.80
CA SER A 292 9.52 -36.22 1.65
C SER A 292 8.64 -36.02 2.86
N GLU A 293 7.75 -36.98 3.08
CA GLU A 293 6.81 -37.07 4.19
C GLU A 293 7.45 -36.62 5.49
N VAL A 294 6.87 -35.56 6.08
CA VAL A 294 7.11 -35.29 7.50
C VAL A 294 6.26 -36.30 8.26
N ILE A 295 6.87 -37.43 8.65
CA ILE A 295 6.35 -38.25 9.72
C ILE A 295 6.51 -37.43 11.00
N ILE A 296 5.41 -36.89 11.52
CA ILE A 296 5.34 -36.33 12.86
C ILE A 296 4.86 -37.46 13.77
N ASP A 297 5.76 -37.99 14.59
CA ASP A 297 5.40 -38.90 15.67
C ASP A 297 4.48 -38.22 16.68
N GLY A 298 3.30 -38.83 16.84
CA GLY A 298 2.50 -38.95 18.06
C GLY A 298 2.45 -37.78 19.05
N VAL A 299 1.49 -36.87 18.87
CA VAL A 299 0.80 -36.21 19.99
C VAL A 299 -0.71 -36.23 19.71
N PRO A 300 -1.56 -36.81 20.59
CA PRO A 300 -3.00 -36.86 20.35
C PRO A 300 -3.61 -35.47 20.56
N MET A 301 -4.30 -34.94 19.53
CA MET A 301 -5.15 -33.76 19.68
C MET A 301 -6.49 -34.11 20.38
N PRO A 302 -7.02 -33.27 21.27
CA PRO A 302 -8.34 -33.44 21.85
C PRO A 302 -9.46 -33.22 20.80
N ARG A 303 -10.48 -34.08 20.86
CA ARG A 303 -11.64 -34.07 19.94
C ARG A 303 -12.48 -32.79 20.12
N ARG A 304 -12.80 -32.11 19.02
CA ARG A 304 -13.79 -31.02 18.98
C ARG A 304 -15.19 -31.56 19.29
N ARG A 305 -15.94 -30.88 20.15
CA ARG A 305 -17.39 -31.09 20.32
C ARG A 305 -18.15 -30.52 19.11
N PRO A 306 -19.30 -31.10 18.72
CA PRO A 306 -20.12 -30.57 17.63
C PRO A 306 -20.85 -29.31 18.09
N ALA A 307 -20.93 -28.33 17.19
CA ALA A 307 -21.69 -27.09 17.37
C ALA A 307 -23.20 -27.39 17.37
N ARG A 308 -23.91 -26.75 18.31
CA ARG A 308 -25.33 -26.38 18.17
C ARG A 308 -25.38 -24.92 17.82
#